data_AF-A0A945TNL1-F1
#
_entry.id   AF-A0A945TNL1-F1
#
_cell.length_a   1.000
_cell.length_b   1.000
_cell.length_c   1.000
_cell.angle_alpha   90.00
_cell.angle_beta   90.00
_cell.angle_gamma   90.00
#
_symmetry.space_group_name_H-M   'P 1'
#
loop_
_entity.id
_entity.type
_entity.pdbx_description
1 polymer ?
#
loop_
_entity_poly.entity_id
_entity_poly.type
_entity_poly.pdbx_seq_one_letter_code
_entity_poly.pdbx_strand_id
1 'polypeptide(L)' 'MNLEEHLVECPYCGEAFTALVEPSEHEAEYIEDCEVCCQPIVFCVIDKDPDAPCSVHTRREND' A
#
# COMPACT_ATOMS: atom_id res chain seq x y z
N MET A 1 -9.18 2.85 -14.19
CA MET A 1 -8.50 3.54 -13.07
C MET A 1 -9.50 3.58 -11.94
N ASN A 2 -9.47 2.57 -11.09
CA ASN A 2 -10.20 2.53 -9.83
C ASN A 2 -9.12 2.60 -8.76
N LEU A 3 -9.01 3.73 -8.07
CA LEU A 3 -8.10 3.90 -6.94
C LEU A 3 -8.91 3.64 -5.67
N GLU A 4 -8.39 2.82 -4.78
CA GLU A 4 -8.96 2.54 -3.47
C GLU A 4 -8.15 3.24 -2.39
N GLU A 5 -8.85 3.86 -1.44
CA GLU A 5 -8.23 4.52 -0.28
C GLU A 5 -8.03 3.50 0.84
N HIS A 6 -6.79 3.28 1.24
CA HIS A 6 -6.44 2.40 2.35
C HIS A 6 -5.65 3.15 3.42
N LEU A 7 -6.09 3.03 4.67
CA LEU A 7 -5.31 3.52 5.80
C LEU A 7 -4.14 2.57 6.03
N VAL A 8 -2.93 3.04 5.83
CA VAL A 8 -1.69 2.30 6.04
C VAL A 8 -0.82 2.99 7.08
N GLU A 9 -0.01 2.22 7.78
CA GLU A 9 0.98 2.75 8.72
C GLU A 9 2.37 2.70 8.08
N CYS A 10 3.12 3.80 8.20
CA CYS A 10 4.49 3.88 7.74
C CYS A 10 5.39 3.00 8.62
N PRO A 11 6.05 1.96 8.08
CA PRO A 11 6.97 1.15 8.87
C PRO A 11 8.24 1.90 9.29
N TYR A 12 8.51 3.10 8.77
CA TYR A 12 9.68 3.91 9.11
C TYR A 12 9.42 4.88 10.27
N CYS A 13 8.45 5.78 10.12
CA CYS A 13 8.11 6.78 11.14
C CYS A 13 6.99 6.35 12.10
N GLY A 14 6.21 5.32 11.76
CA GLY A 14 5.06 4.87 12.54
C GLY A 14 3.81 5.73 12.38
N GLU A 15 3.79 6.65 11.41
CA GLU A 15 2.64 7.52 11.17
C GLU A 15 1.64 6.84 10.22
N ALA A 16 0.34 6.97 10.50
CA ALA A 16 -0.73 6.43 9.68
C ALA A 16 -1.21 7.47 8.67
N PHE A 17 -1.32 7.07 7.39
CA PHE A 17 -1.76 7.93 6.29
C PHE A 17 -2.65 7.14 5.33
N THR A 18 -3.45 7.86 4.53
CA THR A 18 -4.29 7.25 3.49
C THR A 18 -3.46 7.07 2.23
N ALA A 19 -3.14 5.82 1.88
CA ALA A 19 -2.54 5.48 0.61
C ALA A 19 -3.62 5.20 -0.44
N LEU A 20 -3.34 5.59 -1.68
CA LEU A 20 -4.19 5.33 -2.82
C LEU A 20 -3.64 4.14 -3.59
N VAL A 21 -4.29 3.00 -3.50
CA VAL A 21 -3.84 1.77 -4.15
C VAL A 21 -4.67 1.49 -5.40
N GLU A 22 -4.02 0.99 -6.45
CA GLU A 22 -4.72 0.49 -7.63
C GLU A 22 -4.87 -1.03 -7.54
N PRO A 23 -6.07 -1.54 -7.19
CA PRO A 23 -6.35 -2.96 -7.30
C PRO A 23 -6.12 -3.44 -8.74
N SER A 24 -5.33 -4.49 -8.87
CA SER A 24 -5.07 -5.16 -10.14
C SER A 24 -5.60 -6.58 -10.08
N GLU A 25 -5.94 -7.17 -11.24
CA GLU A 25 -6.37 -8.58 -11.33
C GLU A 25 -5.31 -9.59 -10.82
N HIS A 26 -4.10 -9.11 -10.50
CA HIS A 26 -2.98 -9.87 -9.98
C HIS A 26 -2.32 -9.13 -8.82
N GLU A 27 -1.50 -9.84 -8.03
CA GLU A 27 -0.64 -9.24 -7.02
C GLU A 27 0.20 -8.11 -7.64
N ALA A 28 0.03 -6.92 -7.08
CA ALA A 28 0.78 -5.74 -7.46
C ALA A 28 1.74 -5.36 -6.34
N GLU A 29 3.03 -5.25 -6.67
CA GLU A 29 4.06 -4.74 -5.77
C GLU A 29 4.70 -3.50 -6.37
N TYR A 30 4.72 -2.42 -5.61
CA TYR A 30 5.34 -1.16 -6.01
C TYR A 30 5.88 -0.42 -4.81
N ILE A 31 6.67 0.63 -5.08
CA ILE A 31 7.34 1.43 -4.05
C ILE A 31 6.78 2.84 -4.11
N GLU A 32 6.29 3.32 -2.99
CA GLU A 32 5.87 4.71 -2.78
C GLU A 32 6.60 5.32 -1.59
N ASP A 33 6.94 6.59 -1.69
CA ASP A 33 7.50 7.34 -0.57
C ASP A 33 6.43 7.69 0.47
N CYS A 34 6.82 7.62 1.73
CA CYS A 34 5.97 8.09 2.82
C CYS A 34 5.78 9.61 2.73
N GLU A 35 4.53 10.07 2.72
CA GLU A 35 4.20 11.52 2.71
C GLU A 35 4.72 12.30 3.93
N VAL A 36 5.09 11.58 5.00
CA VAL A 36 5.57 12.17 6.26
C VAL A 36 7.09 12.24 6.32
N CYS A 37 7.76 11.12 6.06
CA CYS A 37 9.21 10.98 6.27
C CYS A 37 10.03 10.78 4.99
N CYS A 38 9.38 10.80 3.82
CA CYS A 38 10.00 10.62 2.49
C CYS A 38 10.87 9.36 2.39
N GLN A 39 10.52 8.29 3.11
CA GLN A 39 11.20 6.99 3.03
C GLN A 39 10.45 6.05 2.08
N PRO A 40 11.17 5.23 1.30
CA PRO A 40 10.56 4.30 0.34
C PRO A 40 9.87 3.13 1.07
N ILE A 41 8.56 3.02 0.92
CA ILE A 41 7.73 1.94 1.46
C ILE A 41 7.33 1.03 0.30
N VAL A 42 7.44 -0.27 0.49
CA VAL A 42 6.93 -1.28 -0.44
C VAL A 42 5.48 -1.55 -0.11
N PHE A 43 4.61 -1.36 -1.10
CA PHE A 43 3.19 -1.67 -1.05
C PHE A 43 2.93 -2.96 -1.83
N CYS A 44 2.33 -3.94 -1.15
CA CYS A 44 1.86 -5.18 -1.75
C CYS A 44 0.34 -5.18 -1.71
N VAL A 45 -0.29 -5.12 -2.87
CA VAL A 45 -1.75 -5.11 -3.05
C VAL A 45 -2.17 -6.45 -3.65
N ILE A 46 -3.09 -7.12 -2.97
CA ILE A 46 -3.59 -8.43 -3.39
C ILE A 46 -5.10 -8.36 -3.48
N ASP A 47 -5.61 -8.42 -4.71
CA ASP A 47 -7.03 -8.60 -4.99
C ASP A 47 -7.33 -10.11 -5.03
N LYS A 48 -8.03 -10.63 -4.01
CA LYS A 48 -8.36 -12.07 -3.91
C LYS A 48 -9.82 -12.36 -4.20
N ASP A 49 -10.69 -11.38 -4.00
CA ASP A 49 -12.13 -11.56 -4.00
C ASP A 49 -12.81 -10.33 -4.62
N PRO A 50 -13.63 -10.48 -5.66
CA PRO A 50 -14.32 -9.35 -6.30
C PRO A 50 -15.44 -8.72 -5.44
N ASP A 51 -15.79 -9.33 -4.31
CA ASP A 51 -16.83 -8.86 -3.37
C ASP A 51 -16.23 -8.30 -2.06
N ALA A 52 -14.91 -8.39 -1.89
CA ALA A 52 -14.20 -7.93 -0.70
C ALA A 52 -13.20 -6.82 -1.07
N PRO A 53 -12.86 -5.91 -0.14
CA PRO A 53 -11.80 -4.92 -0.40
C PRO A 53 -10.44 -5.61 -0.55
N CYS A 54 -9.58 -5.03 -1.38
CA CYS A 54 -8.24 -5.53 -1.61
C CYS A 54 -7.42 -5.54 -0.31
N SER A 55 -6.56 -6.55 -0.18
CA SER A 55 -5.63 -6.64 0.96
C SER A 55 -4.36 -5.86 0.65
N VAL A 56 -4.05 -4.86 1.47
CA VAL A 56 -2.84 -4.02 1.34
C VAL A 56 -1.88 -4.31 2.48
N HIS A 57 -0.63 -4.61 2.15
CA HIS A 57 0.46 -4.79 3.09
C HIS A 57 1.57 -3.79 2.80
N THR A 58 2.09 -3.15 3.85
CA THR A 58 3.25 -2.26 3.76
C THR A 58 4.47 -2.87 4.44
N ARG A 59 5.62 -2.76 3.80
CA ARG A 59 6.92 -3.16 4.37
C ARG A 59 8.04 -2.21 3.96
N ARG A 60 9.19 -2.33 4.62
CA ARG A 60 10.39 -1.54 4.29
C ARG A 60 11.04 -2.16 3.05
N GLU A 61 11.56 -1.33 2.14
CA GLU A 61 12.30 -1.82 0.96
C GLU A 61 13.57 -2.59 1.34
N ASN A 62 14.12 -2.28 2.52
CA ASN A 62 15.37 -2.84 3.01
C ASN A 62 15.19 -4.02 3.99
N ASP A 63 13.99 -4.61 4.06
CA ASP A 63 13.69 -5.81 4.87
C ASP A 63 13.92 -7.10 4.07
#